data_AF-C0PEK9-F1
#
_entry.id   AF-C0PEK9-F1
#
_cell.length_a   1.000
_cell.length_b   1.000
_cell.length_c   1.000
_cell.angle_alpha   90.00
_cell.angle_beta   90.00
_cell.angle_gamma   90.00
#
_symmetry.space_group_name_H-M   'P 1'
#
loop_
_entity.id
_entity.type
_entity.pdbx_description
1 polymer ?
#
loop_
_entity_poly.entity_id
_entity_poly.type
_entity_poly.pdbx_seq_one_letter_code
_entity_poly.pdbx_strand_id
1 'polypeptide(L)'
;MAEPDHVFVKPLPNLSHGDEPAAFPFFYIKPTENEKILRKFFPEEKGPISNIDPIGNSPVIIKKAQLEKIAPTWMNVSLKMKEDQETDKAFGWVLEMYAHAVASALHGVHHSLHKDFMIQPPWDLKTDNTFIIHYTYGCDYSMKGQLTYGKIGEWRFDKRSYLQSPPPRNLSLPPPGVPESVVTLVKMVNEATANIPGWEDDR
;
A
#
# COMPACT_ATOMS: atom_id res chain seq x y z
N MET A 1 7.65 7.07 3.95
CA MET A 1 6.21 7.30 3.77
C MET A 1 5.50 5.98 4.02
N ALA A 2 4.45 6.03 4.84
CA ALA A 2 3.59 4.89 5.16
C ALA A 2 2.15 5.37 5.09
N GLU A 3 1.26 4.49 4.65
CA GLU A 3 -0.19 4.73 4.63
C GLU A 3 -0.80 4.42 6.00
N PRO A 4 -1.99 4.97 6.31
CA PRO A 4 -2.65 4.73 7.59
C PRO A 4 -3.12 3.28 7.77
N ASP A 5 -3.05 2.45 6.72
CA ASP A 5 -3.38 1.02 6.76
C ASP A 5 -2.15 0.10 6.82
N HIS A 6 -1.08 0.58 7.44
CA HIS A 6 0.13 -0.19 7.74
C HIS A 6 0.25 -0.53 9.23
N VAL A 7 0.56 -1.80 9.52
CA VAL A 7 0.95 -2.26 10.86
C VAL A 7 2.37 -2.80 10.81
N PHE A 8 3.25 -2.31 11.69
CA PHE A 8 4.63 -2.81 11.80
C PHE A 8 4.70 -4.05 12.68
N VAL A 9 5.09 -5.20 12.11
CA VAL A 9 5.19 -6.48 12.86
C VAL A 9 6.56 -6.68 13.51
N LYS A 10 7.59 -5.96 13.06
CA LYS A 10 8.94 -5.94 13.64
C LYS A 10 9.63 -4.60 13.32
N PRO A 11 10.72 -4.24 14.03
CA PRO A 11 11.48 -3.04 13.72
C PRO A 11 11.94 -3.01 12.26
N LEU A 12 11.65 -1.90 11.56
CA LEU A 12 12.06 -1.67 10.19
C LEU A 12 13.47 -1.07 10.15
N PRO A 13 14.50 -1.78 9.63
CA PRO A 13 15.80 -1.17 9.39
C PRO A 13 15.71 -0.15 8.25
N ASN A 14 16.74 0.69 8.12
CA ASN A 14 16.84 1.53 6.94
C ASN A 14 17.18 0.66 5.71
N LEU A 15 16.17 0.40 4.86
CA LEU A 15 16.31 -0.38 3.63
C LEU A 15 16.87 0.43 2.45
N SER A 16 16.98 1.76 2.59
CA SER A 16 17.56 2.64 1.55
C SER A 16 19.09 2.65 1.62
N HIS A 17 19.74 2.95 0.49
CA HIS A 17 21.19 3.00 0.40
C HIS A 17 21.67 4.28 -0.30
N GLY A 18 22.40 5.14 0.42
CA GLY A 18 22.88 6.41 -0.16
C GLY A 18 21.73 7.29 -0.63
N ASP A 19 21.69 7.63 -1.92
CA ASP A 19 20.59 8.37 -2.58
C ASP A 19 19.56 7.44 -3.27
N GLU A 20 19.65 6.13 -3.05
CA GLU A 20 18.72 5.14 -3.60
C GLU A 20 17.63 4.80 -2.57
N PRO A 21 16.38 5.27 -2.76
CA PRO A 21 15.27 4.96 -1.86
C PRO A 21 14.89 3.49 -1.91
N ALA A 22 14.17 3.01 -0.90
CA ALA A 22 13.61 1.66 -0.87
C ALA A 22 12.10 1.69 -1.06
N ALA A 23 11.56 0.78 -1.85
CA ALA A 23 10.12 0.69 -2.10
C ALA A 23 9.65 -0.77 -2.27
N PHE A 24 8.35 -0.98 -2.07
CA PHE A 24 7.71 -2.26 -2.36
C PHE A 24 7.31 -2.35 -3.84
N PRO A 25 7.63 -3.47 -4.54
CA PRO A 25 7.20 -3.68 -5.92
C PRO A 25 5.75 -4.17 -5.98
N PHE A 26 4.84 -3.33 -6.48
CA PHE A 26 3.44 -3.67 -6.64
C PHE A 26 3.21 -4.44 -7.94
N PHE A 27 2.70 -5.68 -7.84
CA PHE A 27 2.48 -6.54 -9.00
C PHE A 27 1.47 -5.98 -10.04
N TYR A 28 0.62 -5.05 -9.62
CA TYR A 28 -0.38 -4.38 -10.46
C TYR A 28 0.08 -3.02 -11.00
N ILE A 29 1.23 -2.51 -10.56
CA ILE A 29 1.86 -1.34 -11.17
C ILE A 29 2.81 -1.85 -12.24
N LYS A 30 2.41 -1.72 -13.50
CA LYS A 30 3.09 -2.32 -14.65
C LYS A 30 3.35 -1.30 -15.74
N PRO A 31 4.42 -0.50 -15.62
CA PRO A 31 4.67 0.58 -16.56
C PRO A 31 4.85 0.12 -18.01
N THR A 32 5.52 -1.02 -18.23
CA THR A 32 5.72 -1.60 -19.57
C THR A 32 4.43 -2.05 -20.25
N GLU A 33 3.47 -2.61 -19.50
CA GLU A 33 2.16 -3.00 -20.03
C GLU A 33 1.26 -1.77 -20.31
N ASN A 34 1.57 -0.62 -19.72
CA ASN A 34 0.78 0.61 -19.80
C ASN A 34 1.50 1.74 -20.54
N GLU A 35 2.52 1.42 -21.35
CA GLU A 35 3.39 2.41 -21.99
C GLU A 35 2.62 3.48 -22.76
N LYS A 36 1.66 3.09 -23.60
CA LYS A 36 0.86 4.02 -24.40
C LYS A 36 0.19 5.12 -23.56
N ILE A 37 -0.34 4.77 -22.39
CA ILE A 37 -0.99 5.71 -21.48
C ILE A 37 0.06 6.56 -20.78
N LEU A 38 1.13 5.93 -20.29
CA LEU A 38 2.17 6.59 -19.52
C LEU A 38 3.01 7.58 -20.35
N ARG A 39 3.14 7.39 -21.67
CA ARG A 39 3.84 8.35 -22.55
C ARG A 39 3.24 9.75 -22.56
N LYS A 40 1.97 9.91 -22.17
CA LYS A 40 1.36 11.24 -21.95
C LYS A 40 2.02 12.02 -20.80
N PHE A 41 2.61 11.32 -19.84
CA PHE A 41 3.17 11.87 -18.59
C PHE A 41 4.68 11.64 -18.45
N PHE A 42 5.22 10.66 -19.18
CA PHE A 42 6.64 10.34 -19.30
C PHE A 42 7.04 10.23 -20.79
N PRO A 43 7.22 11.37 -21.47
CA PRO A 43 7.54 11.41 -22.91
C PRO A 43 8.81 10.63 -23.27
N GLU A 44 8.94 10.22 -24.53
CA GLU A 44 10.08 9.42 -25.00
C GLU A 44 11.43 10.09 -24.77
N GLU A 45 11.50 11.43 -24.86
CA GLU A 45 12.71 12.20 -24.58
C GLU A 45 13.17 12.13 -23.11
N LYS A 46 12.33 11.64 -22.20
CA LYS A 46 12.67 11.40 -20.78
C LYS A 46 13.29 10.02 -20.55
N GLY A 47 13.28 9.13 -21.55
CA GLY A 47 13.92 7.82 -21.50
C GLY A 47 12.96 6.65 -21.74
N PRO A 48 13.46 5.41 -21.60
CA PRO A 48 12.64 4.21 -21.77
C PRO A 48 11.58 4.09 -20.67
N ILE A 49 10.44 3.48 -20.99
CA ILE A 49 9.34 3.30 -20.02
C ILE A 49 9.74 2.47 -18.79
N SER A 50 10.77 1.61 -18.94
CA SER A 50 11.36 0.82 -17.87
C SER A 50 12.06 1.64 -16.80
N ASN A 51 12.25 2.96 -16.99
CA ASN A 51 12.77 3.86 -15.95
C ASN A 51 11.72 4.16 -14.87
N ILE A 52 10.44 3.89 -15.13
CA ILE A 52 9.39 3.99 -14.14
C ILE A 52 9.39 2.69 -13.33
N ASP A 53 9.75 2.78 -12.05
CA ASP A 53 9.74 1.63 -11.15
C ASP A 53 8.28 1.17 -10.89
N PRO A 54 8.02 -0.15 -10.73
CA PRO A 54 6.69 -0.69 -10.46
C PRO A 54 6.28 -0.49 -8.99
N ILE A 55 6.22 0.77 -8.55
CA ILE A 55 6.03 1.16 -7.14
C ILE A 55 4.78 2.03 -6.96
N GLY A 56 4.41 2.25 -5.70
CA GLY A 56 3.53 3.34 -5.27
C GLY A 56 4.24 4.27 -4.31
N ASN A 57 3.51 5.25 -3.79
CA ASN A 57 3.99 6.21 -2.78
C ASN A 57 4.18 5.60 -1.38
N SER A 58 3.76 4.36 -1.15
CA SER A 58 3.80 3.71 0.16
C SER A 58 3.83 2.19 0.02
N PRO A 59 4.63 1.45 0.83
CA PRO A 59 5.67 1.94 1.71
C PRO A 59 6.91 2.36 0.90
N VAL A 60 7.49 3.51 1.26
CA VAL A 60 8.72 4.03 0.66
C VAL A 60 9.64 4.60 1.74
N ILE A 61 10.92 4.25 1.73
CA ILE A 61 11.97 4.93 2.51
C ILE A 61 12.74 5.83 1.55
N ILE A 62 12.56 7.14 1.67
CA ILE A 62 13.13 8.16 0.77
C ILE A 62 13.69 9.32 1.58
N LYS A 63 14.79 9.93 1.10
CA LYS A 63 15.32 11.15 1.70
C LYS A 63 14.33 12.29 1.57
N LYS A 64 14.24 13.12 2.61
CA LYS A 64 13.37 14.30 2.62
C LYS A 64 13.60 15.21 1.40
N ALA A 65 14.85 15.49 1.06
CA ALA A 65 15.20 16.36 -0.08
C ALA A 65 14.74 15.78 -1.44
N GLN A 66 14.81 14.45 -1.62
CA GLN A 66 14.28 13.81 -2.83
C GLN A 66 12.75 13.87 -2.85
N LEU A 67 12.10 13.65 -1.70
CA LEU A 67 10.64 13.77 -1.59
C LEU A 67 10.16 15.20 -1.90
N GLU A 68 10.84 16.21 -1.35
CA GLU A 68 10.58 17.64 -1.63
C GLU A 68 10.75 17.96 -3.12
N LYS A 69 11.74 17.34 -3.79
CA LYS A 69 11.96 17.48 -5.25
C LYS A 69 10.83 16.86 -6.07
N ILE A 70 10.36 15.66 -5.72
CA ILE A 70 9.34 14.96 -6.53
C ILE A 70 7.91 15.42 -6.24
N ALA A 71 7.61 15.88 -5.02
CA ALA A 71 6.25 16.16 -4.56
C ALA A 71 5.46 17.15 -5.45
N PRO A 72 6.03 18.29 -5.91
CA PRO A 72 5.32 19.18 -6.83
C PRO A 72 4.98 18.52 -8.17
N THR A 73 5.89 17.70 -8.70
CA THR A 73 5.66 16.95 -9.94
C THR A 73 4.64 15.83 -9.73
N TRP A 74 4.70 15.13 -8.60
CA TRP A 74 3.74 14.10 -8.23
C TRP A 74 2.32 14.68 -8.20
N MET A 75 2.10 15.78 -7.47
CA MET A 75 0.81 16.48 -7.44
C MET A 75 0.31 16.82 -8.86
N ASN A 76 1.17 17.45 -9.68
CA ASN A 76 0.79 17.88 -11.02
C ASN A 76 0.49 16.70 -11.96
N VAL A 77 1.25 15.60 -11.86
CA VAL A 77 0.99 14.39 -12.65
C VAL A 77 -0.30 13.73 -12.17
N SER A 78 -0.56 13.63 -10.87
CA SER A 78 -1.81 13.10 -10.33
C SER A 78 -3.02 13.85 -10.87
N LEU A 79 -3.00 15.19 -10.84
CA LEU A 79 -4.09 16.01 -11.39
C LEU A 79 -4.28 15.79 -12.89
N LYS A 80 -3.20 15.80 -13.67
CA LYS A 80 -3.27 15.58 -15.13
C LYS A 80 -3.79 14.18 -15.48
N MET A 81 -3.35 13.15 -14.75
CA MET A 81 -3.85 11.79 -14.92
C MET A 81 -5.34 11.71 -14.58
N LYS A 82 -5.79 12.45 -13.55
CA LYS A 82 -7.18 12.48 -13.13
C LYS A 82 -8.09 13.21 -14.13
N GLU A 83 -7.58 14.24 -14.79
CA GLU A 83 -8.29 14.99 -15.84
C GLU A 83 -8.35 14.23 -17.18
N ASP A 84 -7.37 13.38 -17.48
CA ASP A 84 -7.37 12.53 -18.68
C ASP A 84 -8.29 11.30 -18.48
N GLN A 85 -9.46 11.32 -19.13
CA GLN A 85 -10.48 10.28 -18.98
C GLN A 85 -10.00 8.86 -19.29
N GLU A 86 -9.10 8.69 -20.26
CA GLU A 86 -8.53 7.37 -20.60
C GLU A 86 -7.64 6.86 -19.46
N THR A 87 -6.81 7.73 -18.90
CA THR A 87 -5.89 7.42 -17.80
C THR A 87 -6.64 7.18 -16.49
N ASP A 88 -7.59 8.06 -16.12
CA ASP A 88 -8.41 7.88 -14.91
C ASP A 88 -9.19 6.57 -14.98
N LYS A 89 -9.77 6.24 -16.14
CA LYS A 89 -10.46 4.96 -16.32
C LYS A 89 -9.50 3.76 -16.24
N ALA A 90 -8.29 3.87 -16.78
CA ALA A 90 -7.34 2.77 -16.81
C ALA A 90 -6.71 2.48 -15.43
N PHE A 91 -6.29 3.52 -14.71
CA PHE A 91 -5.59 3.37 -13.43
C PHE A 91 -6.53 3.46 -12.22
N GLY A 92 -7.63 4.20 -12.32
CA GLY A 92 -8.64 4.29 -11.27
C GLY A 92 -8.03 4.58 -9.89
N TRP A 93 -8.23 3.68 -8.94
CA TRP A 93 -7.81 3.86 -7.56
C TRP A 93 -6.28 3.81 -7.35
N VAL A 94 -5.50 3.27 -8.30
CA VAL A 94 -4.01 3.24 -8.23
C VAL A 94 -3.35 4.40 -8.99
N LEU A 95 -4.13 5.37 -9.47
CA LEU A 95 -3.63 6.48 -10.27
C LEU A 95 -2.54 7.29 -9.55
N GLU A 96 -2.70 7.56 -8.26
CA GLU A 96 -1.70 8.31 -7.49
C GLU A 96 -0.38 7.54 -7.32
N MET A 97 -0.44 6.19 -7.31
CA MET A 97 0.75 5.34 -7.27
C MET A 97 1.53 5.44 -8.58
N TYR A 98 0.83 5.38 -9.73
CA TYR A 98 1.46 5.62 -11.04
C TYR A 98 2.02 7.04 -11.15
N ALA A 99 1.31 8.05 -10.65
CA ALA A 99 1.79 9.43 -10.66
C ALA A 99 3.07 9.59 -9.81
N HIS A 100 3.14 8.93 -8.66
CA HIS A 100 4.36 8.90 -7.82
C HIS A 100 5.54 8.25 -8.55
N ALA A 101 5.31 7.10 -9.20
CA ALA A 101 6.33 6.39 -9.96
C ALA A 101 6.84 7.23 -11.15
N VAL A 102 5.93 7.86 -11.89
CA VAL A 102 6.26 8.78 -13.00
C VAL A 102 7.05 9.99 -12.50
N ALA A 103 6.61 10.62 -11.41
CA ALA A 103 7.32 11.77 -10.84
C ALA A 103 8.74 11.40 -10.39
N SER A 104 8.91 10.23 -9.77
CA SER A 104 10.22 9.71 -9.40
C SER A 104 11.12 9.54 -10.63
N ALA A 105 10.62 8.89 -11.68
CA ALA A 105 11.35 8.69 -12.93
C ALA A 105 11.72 10.02 -13.62
N LEU A 106 10.81 11.00 -13.67
CA LEU A 106 11.06 12.34 -14.23
C LEU A 106 12.21 13.08 -13.54
N HIS A 107 12.46 12.76 -12.27
CA HIS A 107 13.51 13.37 -11.45
C HIS A 107 14.75 12.50 -11.29
N GLY A 108 14.81 11.36 -11.97
CA GLY A 108 15.92 10.39 -11.93
C GLY A 108 16.05 9.67 -10.59
N VAL A 109 14.94 9.50 -9.86
CA VAL A 109 14.91 8.77 -8.58
C VAL A 109 14.52 7.31 -8.86
N HIS A 110 15.47 6.41 -8.66
CA HIS A 110 15.31 4.96 -8.81
C HIS A 110 15.32 4.27 -7.46
N HIS A 111 14.51 3.22 -7.31
CA HIS A 111 14.29 2.54 -6.04
C HIS A 111 14.91 1.15 -6.00
N SER A 112 15.54 0.82 -4.87
CA SER A 112 15.79 -0.55 -4.45
C SER A 112 14.47 -1.21 -4.09
N LEU A 113 14.08 -2.24 -4.84
CA LEU A 113 12.80 -2.94 -4.67
C LEU A 113 12.92 -4.09 -3.66
N HIS A 114 12.13 -4.03 -2.59
CA HIS A 114 12.13 -5.02 -1.50
C HIS A 114 10.78 -5.75 -1.44
N LYS A 115 10.75 -7.03 -1.83
CA LYS A 115 9.52 -7.86 -1.76
C LYS A 115 9.11 -8.17 -0.33
N ASP A 116 10.06 -8.24 0.59
CA ASP A 116 9.81 -8.52 2.00
C ASP A 116 9.50 -7.23 2.79
N PHE A 117 9.30 -6.09 2.12
CA PHE A 117 9.01 -4.83 2.80
C PHE A 117 7.64 -4.87 3.48
N MET A 118 6.64 -5.43 2.80
CA MET A 118 5.30 -5.60 3.35
C MET A 118 4.60 -6.85 2.82
N ILE A 119 3.52 -7.25 3.48
CA ILE A 119 2.56 -8.27 3.01
C ILE A 119 1.14 -7.70 2.95
N GLN A 120 0.28 -8.34 2.16
CA GLN A 120 -1.12 -7.96 1.90
C GLN A 120 -2.08 -9.13 2.20
N PRO A 121 -2.47 -9.36 3.46
CA PRO A 121 -3.54 -10.29 3.78
C PRO A 121 -4.86 -9.88 3.11
N PRO A 122 -5.72 -10.84 2.73
CA PRO A 122 -5.64 -12.26 3.03
C PRO A 122 -4.76 -13.08 2.05
N TRP A 123 -4.10 -12.44 1.09
CA TRP A 123 -3.36 -13.14 0.02
C TRP A 123 -2.02 -13.68 0.49
N ASP A 124 -1.28 -12.88 1.26
CA ASP A 124 -0.05 -13.30 1.90
C ASP A 124 -0.35 -13.95 3.24
N LEU A 125 0.03 -15.22 3.40
CA LEU A 125 -0.48 -16.08 4.48
C LEU A 125 0.30 -16.02 5.79
N LYS A 126 1.56 -15.57 5.75
CA LYS A 126 2.51 -15.63 6.87
C LYS A 126 3.15 -14.27 7.09
N THR A 127 3.56 -14.00 8.33
CA THR A 127 4.32 -12.78 8.67
C THR A 127 5.83 -12.99 8.71
N ASP A 128 6.29 -14.21 8.39
CA ASP A 128 7.70 -14.53 8.29
C ASP A 128 8.42 -13.56 7.32
N ASN A 129 9.57 -13.05 7.77
CA ASN A 129 10.45 -12.17 7.01
C ASN A 129 9.91 -10.79 6.58
N THR A 130 8.66 -10.40 6.85
CA THR A 130 8.12 -9.09 6.47
C THR A 130 8.12 -8.03 7.57
N PHE A 131 8.20 -6.73 7.24
CA PHE A 131 8.18 -5.66 8.25
C PHE A 131 6.79 -5.06 8.48
N ILE A 132 5.95 -5.04 7.45
CA ILE A 132 4.67 -4.33 7.45
C ILE A 132 3.55 -5.28 7.01
N ILE A 133 2.42 -5.24 7.70
CA ILE A 133 1.14 -5.72 7.18
C ILE A 133 0.40 -4.52 6.59
N HIS A 134 0.12 -4.56 5.29
CA HIS A 134 -0.76 -3.61 4.60
C HIS A 134 -2.17 -4.19 4.52
N TYR A 135 -3.09 -3.68 5.35
CA TYR A 135 -4.44 -4.21 5.47
C TYR A 135 -5.44 -3.54 4.52
N THR A 136 -5.09 -3.53 3.23
CA THR A 136 -5.90 -2.89 2.18
C THR A 136 -7.15 -3.68 1.80
N TYR A 137 -7.08 -5.02 1.86
CA TYR A 137 -8.17 -5.92 1.47
C TYR A 137 -9.05 -6.33 2.66
N GLY A 138 -10.34 -6.56 2.40
CA GLY A 138 -11.23 -7.18 3.36
C GLY A 138 -10.84 -8.64 3.62
N CYS A 139 -10.83 -9.03 4.88
CA CYS A 139 -10.58 -10.38 5.36
C CYS A 139 -11.91 -11.01 5.78
N ASP A 140 -12.58 -11.66 4.84
CA ASP A 140 -13.89 -12.30 5.04
C ASP A 140 -13.76 -13.82 5.07
N TYR A 141 -14.22 -14.45 6.15
CA TYR A 141 -14.08 -15.90 6.36
C TYR A 141 -15.37 -16.54 6.89
N SER A 142 -15.58 -17.80 6.53
CA SER A 142 -16.54 -18.66 7.24
C SER A 142 -16.01 -19.04 8.63
N MET A 143 -16.89 -19.51 9.52
CA MET A 143 -16.47 -20.03 10.84
C MET A 143 -15.60 -21.29 10.77
N LYS A 144 -15.44 -21.88 9.58
CA LYS A 144 -14.52 -22.98 9.29
C LYS A 144 -13.14 -22.52 8.76
N GLY A 145 -12.89 -21.20 8.75
CA GLY A 145 -11.64 -20.62 8.29
C GLY A 145 -11.48 -20.55 6.76
N GLN A 146 -12.58 -20.62 6.01
CA GLN A 146 -12.53 -20.56 4.54
C GLN A 146 -12.78 -19.13 4.05
N LEU A 147 -11.87 -18.60 3.21
CA LEU A 147 -12.00 -17.26 2.63
C LEU A 147 -13.27 -17.15 1.77
N THR A 148 -14.09 -16.13 2.00
CA THR A 148 -15.33 -15.86 1.25
C THR A 148 -15.15 -14.65 0.35
N TYR A 149 -14.29 -14.76 -0.67
CA TYR A 149 -13.97 -13.64 -1.56
C TYR A 149 -15.23 -13.03 -2.21
N GLY A 150 -15.33 -11.69 -2.16
CA GLY A 150 -16.44 -10.94 -2.74
C GLY A 150 -17.76 -11.03 -1.97
N LYS A 151 -17.78 -11.62 -0.78
CA LYS A 151 -18.96 -11.72 0.10
C LYS A 151 -18.57 -11.40 1.54
N ILE A 152 -19.49 -10.78 2.28
CA ILE A 152 -19.33 -10.59 3.72
C ILE A 152 -19.28 -11.98 4.38
N GLY A 153 -18.16 -12.27 5.05
CA GLY A 153 -17.95 -13.51 5.77
C GLY A 153 -18.73 -13.57 7.08
N GLU A 154 -18.82 -14.76 7.66
CA GLU A 154 -19.37 -14.95 9.01
C GLU A 154 -18.46 -14.29 10.06
N TRP A 155 -17.15 -14.36 9.84
CA TRP A 155 -16.15 -13.53 10.49
C TRP A 155 -15.55 -12.56 9.48
N ARG A 156 -15.33 -11.31 9.88
CA ARG A 156 -14.82 -10.25 9.00
C ARG A 156 -13.90 -9.29 9.72
N PHE A 157 -12.82 -8.91 9.06
CA PHE A 157 -12.08 -7.68 9.31
C PHE A 157 -11.93 -6.91 7.99
N ASP A 158 -12.54 -5.73 7.88
CA ASP A 158 -12.31 -4.80 6.77
C ASP A 158 -12.33 -3.37 7.31
N LYS A 159 -11.27 -2.61 7.03
CA LYS A 159 -11.18 -1.20 7.47
C LYS A 159 -12.35 -0.34 6.98
N ARG A 160 -12.98 -0.72 5.85
CA ARG A 160 -14.16 -0.02 5.29
C ARG A 160 -15.41 -0.17 6.16
N SER A 161 -15.42 -1.11 7.11
CA SER A 161 -16.46 -1.21 8.13
C SER A 161 -16.34 -0.12 9.22
N TYR A 162 -15.23 0.63 9.24
CA TYR A 162 -14.88 1.60 10.28
C TYR A 162 -14.56 2.99 9.69
N LEU A 163 -15.29 3.41 8.65
CA LEU A 163 -15.04 4.69 7.97
C LEU A 163 -15.47 5.93 8.77
N GLN A 164 -16.41 5.76 9.70
CA GLN A 164 -17.02 6.87 10.46
C GLN A 164 -16.60 6.86 11.94
N SER A 165 -15.94 5.81 12.39
CA SER A 165 -15.52 5.65 13.77
C SER A 165 -14.37 4.64 13.84
N PRO A 166 -13.47 4.75 14.85
CA PRO A 166 -12.40 3.78 15.03
C PRO A 166 -12.97 2.36 15.29
N PRO A 167 -12.24 1.30 14.93
CA PRO A 167 -12.67 -0.06 15.25
C PRO A 167 -12.80 -0.23 16.77
N PRO A 168 -13.82 -0.97 17.25
CA PRO A 168 -14.00 -1.17 18.69
C PRO A 168 -12.82 -1.94 19.29
N ARG A 169 -12.59 -1.73 20.58
CA ARG A 169 -11.63 -2.53 21.35
C ARG A 169 -12.07 -4.00 21.36
N ASN A 170 -11.11 -4.91 21.46
CA ASN A 170 -11.35 -6.36 21.61
C ASN A 170 -12.16 -6.97 20.46
N LEU A 171 -11.73 -6.73 19.23
CA LEU A 171 -12.21 -7.44 18.05
C LEU A 171 -12.07 -8.95 18.22
N SER A 172 -13.05 -9.71 17.75
CA SER A 172 -12.98 -11.16 17.77
C SER A 172 -11.82 -11.66 16.91
N LEU A 173 -11.04 -12.60 17.45
CA LEU A 173 -10.02 -13.28 16.66
C LEU A 173 -10.68 -14.11 15.54
N PRO A 174 -10.01 -14.27 14.40
CA PRO A 174 -10.53 -15.10 13.32
C PRO A 174 -10.65 -16.57 13.73
N PRO A 175 -11.55 -17.34 13.09
CA PRO A 175 -11.75 -18.76 13.38
C PRO A 175 -10.50 -19.61 13.06
N PRO A 176 -10.40 -20.84 13.60
CA PRO A 176 -9.34 -21.78 13.23
C PRO A 176 -9.28 -22.02 11.72
N GLY A 177 -8.07 -22.11 11.17
CA GLY A 177 -7.83 -22.30 9.74
C GLY A 177 -7.60 -21.00 8.96
N VAL A 178 -7.85 -19.83 9.56
CA VAL A 178 -7.50 -18.54 8.97
C VAL A 178 -5.97 -18.33 8.99
N PRO A 179 -5.37 -17.72 7.93
CA PRO A 179 -3.94 -17.50 7.85
C PRO A 179 -3.36 -16.71 9.02
N GLU A 180 -2.10 -16.99 9.33
CA GLU A 180 -1.34 -16.37 10.41
C GLU A 180 -1.27 -14.84 10.24
N SER A 181 -1.07 -14.34 9.02
CA SER A 181 -1.05 -12.91 8.72
C SER A 181 -2.31 -12.16 9.16
N VAL A 182 -3.49 -12.75 8.94
CA VAL A 182 -4.78 -12.17 9.37
C VAL A 182 -4.94 -12.24 10.89
N VAL A 183 -4.54 -13.36 11.50
CA VAL A 183 -4.54 -13.50 12.97
C VAL A 183 -3.65 -12.43 13.61
N THR A 184 -2.44 -12.24 13.09
CA THR A 184 -1.47 -11.24 13.58
C THR A 184 -2.01 -9.83 13.41
N LEU A 185 -2.58 -9.50 12.24
CA LEU A 185 -3.22 -8.20 12.02
C LEU A 185 -4.25 -7.86 13.11
N VAL A 186 -5.19 -8.77 13.37
CA VAL A 186 -6.26 -8.53 14.35
C VAL A 186 -5.71 -8.44 15.78
N LYS A 187 -4.70 -9.26 16.13
CA LYS A 187 -4.02 -9.16 17.42
C LYS A 187 -3.35 -7.81 17.61
N MET A 188 -2.67 -7.30 16.60
CA MET A 188 -1.99 -6.00 16.67
C MET A 188 -2.97 -4.83 16.69
N VAL A 189 -4.09 -4.91 15.95
CA VAL A 189 -5.17 -3.93 16.08
C VAL A 189 -5.73 -3.95 17.50
N ASN A 190 -5.99 -5.13 18.07
CA ASN A 190 -6.44 -5.25 19.46
C ASN A 190 -5.44 -4.69 20.47
N GLU A 191 -4.15 -4.96 20.29
CA GLU A 191 -3.08 -4.39 21.12
C GLU A 191 -3.05 -2.86 21.01
N ALA A 192 -3.09 -2.31 19.79
CA ALA A 192 -3.08 -0.87 19.57
C ALA A 192 -4.32 -0.21 20.18
N THR A 193 -5.52 -0.71 19.87
CA THR A 193 -6.77 -0.18 20.42
C THR A 193 -6.79 -0.27 21.94
N ALA A 194 -6.20 -1.30 22.55
CA ALA A 194 -6.10 -1.45 24.00
C ALA A 194 -5.21 -0.37 24.65
N ASN A 195 -4.13 0.04 23.98
CA ASN A 195 -3.09 0.87 24.58
C ASN A 195 -3.12 2.35 24.17
N ILE A 196 -3.85 2.72 23.11
CA ILE A 196 -3.99 4.13 22.70
C ILE A 196 -5.01 4.84 23.61
N PRO A 197 -4.62 5.91 24.34
CA PRO A 197 -5.56 6.71 25.14
C PRO A 197 -6.59 7.40 24.25
N GLY A 198 -7.82 7.54 24.75
CA GLY A 198 -8.90 8.24 24.03
C GLY A 198 -9.40 7.53 22.77
N TRP A 199 -9.08 6.24 22.59
CA TRP A 199 -9.50 5.47 21.41
C TRP A 199 -11.02 5.47 21.14
N GLU A 200 -11.84 5.68 22.18
CA GLU A 200 -13.30 5.70 22.07
C GLU A 200 -13.90 7.11 22.17
N ASP A 201 -13.08 8.14 22.35
CA ASP A 201 -13.53 9.49 22.70
C ASP A 201 -14.07 10.26 21.47
N ASP A 202 -13.86 9.73 20.26
CA ASP A 202 -14.43 10.22 18.99
C ASP A 202 -15.78 9.55 18.62
N ARG A 203 -16.52 9.00 19.60
CA ARG A 203 -17.87 8.42 19.40
C ARG A 203 -19.00 9.43 19.58
#